data_AF-A0A926Z5M0-F1
#
_entry.id   AF-A0A926Z5M0-F1
#
_cell.length_a   1.000
_cell.length_b   1.000
_cell.length_c   1.000
_cell.angle_alpha   90.00
_cell.angle_beta   90.00
_cell.angle_gamma   90.00
#
_symmetry.space_group_name_H-M   'P 1'
#
loop_
_entity.id
_entity.type
_entity.pdbx_description
1 polymer ?
#
loop_
_entity_poly.entity_id
_entity_poly.type
_entity_poly.pdbx_seq_one_letter_code
_entity_poly.pdbx_strand_id
1 'polypeptide(L)'
;MNQQVPKLLSAVDIDRIVEMAWEDRTSFDTIYDQFGITESEVIQIMRREMKRSSFLMWRKRVSGRKTKHAKTSKSQRFRCGEQDKFKSSL
;
A
#
# COMPACT_ATOMS: atom_id res chain seq x y z
N MET A 1 5.48 22.36 -21.79
CA MET A 1 6.87 22.49 -21.31
C MET A 1 6.90 21.98 -19.88
N ASN A 2 7.36 20.74 -19.64
CA ASN A 2 7.65 20.31 -18.28
C ASN A 2 9.05 19.74 -18.31
N GLN A 3 9.98 20.55 -17.82
CA GLN A 3 11.40 20.24 -17.76
C GLN A 3 11.59 18.99 -16.91
N GLN A 4 11.89 17.87 -17.56
CA GLN A 4 12.55 16.75 -16.90
C GLN A 4 14.04 17.09 -16.91
N VAL A 5 14.43 18.03 -16.05
CA VAL A 5 15.84 18.21 -15.71
C VAL A 5 16.27 16.88 -15.09
N PRO A 6 17.35 16.23 -15.54
CA PRO A 6 17.84 15.04 -14.85
C PRO A 6 18.22 15.48 -13.45
N LYS A 7 17.36 15.17 -12.48
CA LYS A 7 17.59 15.51 -11.08
C LYS A 7 18.80 14.69 -10.67
N LEU A 8 19.94 15.35 -10.58
CA LEU A 8 21.16 14.80 -9.98
C LEU A 8 20.84 14.60 -8.50
N LEU A 9 20.18 13.50 -8.17
CA LEU A 9 19.96 13.09 -6.80
C LEU A 9 21.31 12.77 -6.20
N SER A 10 21.75 13.60 -5.26
CA SER A 10 22.94 13.33 -4.47
C SER A 10 22.68 12.10 -3.59
N ALA A 11 23.75 11.43 -3.14
CA ALA A 11 23.63 10.36 -2.15
C ALA A 11 22.85 10.83 -0.90
N VAL A 12 22.99 12.11 -0.54
CA VAL A 12 22.25 12.75 0.56
C VAL A 12 20.75 12.83 0.26
N ASP A 13 20.36 13.10 -0.98
CA ASP A 13 18.94 13.14 -1.36
C ASP A 13 18.32 11.75 -1.29
N ILE A 14 19.06 10.74 -1.74
CA ILE A 14 18.64 9.33 -1.67
C ILE A 14 18.44 8.90 -0.22
N ASP A 15 19.40 9.18 0.67
CA ASP A 15 19.30 8.85 2.09
C ASP A 15 18.08 9.51 2.73
N ARG A 16 17.84 10.79 2.41
CA ARG A 16 16.69 11.56 2.88
C ARG A 16 15.35 11.04 2.35
N ILE A 17 15.31 10.60 1.09
CA ILE A 17 14.13 9.92 0.51
C ILE A 17 13.87 8.60 1.23
N VAL A 18 14.92 7.82 1.53
CA VAL A 18 14.81 6.54 2.24
C VAL A 18 14.32 6.76 3.67
N GLU A 19 14.86 7.75 4.40
CA GLU A 19 14.39 8.14 5.73
C GLU A 19 12.91 8.55 5.72
N MET A 20 12.55 9.50 4.85
CA MET A 20 11.18 9.98 4.71
C MET A 20 10.20 8.86 4.36
N ALA A 21 10.59 7.96 3.45
CA ALA A 21 9.74 6.85 3.03
C ALA A 21 9.71 5.71 4.06
N TRP A 22 10.64 5.68 5.02
CA TRP A 22 10.57 4.82 6.21
C TRP A 22 9.67 5.38 7.31
N GLU A 23 9.50 6.70 7.37
CA GLU A 23 8.53 7.31 8.26
C GLU A 23 7.11 6.93 7.82
N ASP A 24 6.42 6.12 8.64
CA ASP A 24 5.07 5.56 8.37
C ASP A 24 3.98 6.63 8.11
N ARG A 25 4.33 7.92 8.15
CA ARG A 25 3.45 9.08 7.97
C ARG A 25 3.73 9.92 6.71
N THR A 26 4.76 9.63 5.94
CA THR A 26 5.06 10.44 4.75
C THR A 26 4.28 9.93 3.54
N SER A 27 3.40 10.78 3.02
CA SER A 27 2.70 10.52 1.76
C SER A 27 3.66 10.62 0.59
N PHE A 28 3.47 9.78 -0.43
CA PHE A 28 4.25 9.87 -1.69
C PHE A 28 4.10 11.24 -2.37
N ASP A 29 2.98 11.91 -2.13
CA ASP A 29 2.70 13.28 -2.60
C ASP A 29 3.70 14.30 -2.03
N THR A 30 4.03 14.21 -0.74
CA THR A 30 5.02 15.10 -0.09
C THR A 30 6.42 14.89 -0.66
N ILE A 31 6.77 13.64 -0.98
CA ILE A 31 8.05 13.31 -1.59
C ILE A 31 8.09 13.84 -3.03
N TYR A 32 6.98 13.76 -3.75
CA TYR A 32 6.82 14.32 -5.08
C TYR A 32 6.94 15.86 -5.07
N ASP A 33 6.34 16.56 -4.11
CA ASP A 33 6.45 18.02 -4.02
C ASP A 33 7.89 18.49 -3.72
N GLN A 34 8.62 17.78 -2.86
CA GLN A 34 9.99 18.17 -2.49
C GLN A 34 11.03 17.75 -3.54
N PHE A 35 10.94 16.50 -4.01
CA PHE A 35 11.97 15.90 -4.85
C PHE A 35 11.55 15.83 -6.32
N GLY A 36 10.26 15.94 -6.65
CA GLY A 36 9.75 15.79 -8.00
C GLY A 36 9.70 14.35 -8.48
N ILE A 37 9.78 13.37 -7.57
CA ILE A 37 9.86 11.94 -7.90
C ILE A 37 8.53 11.24 -7.66
N THR A 38 8.16 10.40 -8.61
CA THR A 38 6.92 9.63 -8.54
C THR A 38 7.01 8.47 -7.56
N GLU A 39 5.87 7.95 -7.11
CA GLU A 39 5.83 6.74 -6.25
C GLU A 39 6.63 5.58 -6.87
N SER A 40 6.54 5.39 -8.19
CA SER A 40 7.27 4.35 -8.92
C SER A 40 8.78 4.50 -8.76
N GLU A 41 9.30 5.73 -8.87
CA GLU A 41 10.73 6.01 -8.71
C GLU A 41 11.18 5.79 -7.26
N VAL A 42 10.38 6.21 -6.27
CA VAL A 42 10.66 5.92 -4.85
C VAL A 42 10.75 4.41 -4.60
N ILE A 43 9.84 3.62 -5.17
CA ILE A 43 9.87 2.15 -5.07
C ILE A 43 11.15 1.58 -5.69
N GLN A 44 11.58 2.12 -6.84
CA GLN A 44 12.82 1.69 -7.49
C GLN A 44 14.06 2.03 -6.67
N ILE A 45 14.11 3.23 -6.08
CA ILE A 45 15.19 3.68 -5.19
C ILE A 45 15.24 2.78 -3.96
N MET A 46 14.12 2.59 -3.26
CA MET A 46 14.03 1.71 -2.09
C MET A 46 14.49 0.29 -2.40
N ARG A 47 14.13 -0.24 -3.58
CA ARG A 47 14.55 -1.59 -4.01
C ARG A 47 16.06 -1.69 -4.29
N ARG A 48 16.71 -0.61 -4.70
CA ARG A 48 18.16 -0.56 -4.96
C ARG A 48 18.96 -0.37 -3.68
N GLU A 49 18.49 0.51 -2.79
CA GLU A 49 19.21 0.86 -1.56
C GLU A 49 19.07 -0.20 -0.46
N MET A 50 17.93 -0.89 -0.37
CA MET A 50 17.66 -1.79 0.75
C MET A 50 17.71 -3.28 0.39
N LYS A 51 18.03 -4.10 1.41
CA LYS A 51 17.93 -5.56 1.31
C LYS A 51 16.47 -6.00 1.07
N ARG A 52 16.32 -7.05 0.27
CA ARG A 52 15.01 -7.62 -0.12
C ARG A 52 14.07 -7.87 1.08
N SER A 53 14.57 -8.38 2.19
CA SER A 53 13.77 -8.64 3.40
C SER A 53 13.19 -7.37 4.02
N SER A 54 13.98 -6.30 4.09
CA SER A 54 13.55 -5.00 4.60
C SER A 54 12.52 -4.36 3.65
N PHE A 55 12.70 -4.49 2.34
CA PHE A 55 11.75 -4.01 1.34
C PHE A 55 10.37 -4.68 1.47
N LEU A 56 10.35 -5.99 1.69
CA LEU A 56 9.09 -6.72 1.90
C LEU A 56 8.36 -6.25 3.16
N MET A 57 9.07 -5.91 4.23
CA MET A 57 8.47 -5.37 5.45
C MET A 57 7.89 -3.98 5.22
N TRP A 58 8.64 -3.08 4.58
CA TRP A 58 8.15 -1.75 4.19
C TRP A 58 6.92 -1.85 3.28
N ARG A 59 6.94 -2.73 2.28
CA ARG A 59 5.81 -2.91 1.36
C ARG A 59 4.56 -3.43 2.07
N LYS A 60 4.71 -4.31 3.06
CA LYS A 60 3.59 -4.76 3.91
C LYS A 60 2.96 -3.60 4.70
N ARG A 61 3.75 -2.61 5.14
CA ARG A 61 3.25 -1.42 5.85
C ARG A 61 2.56 -0.44 4.89
N VAL A 62 3.27 -0.01 3.84
CA VAL A 62 2.77 0.94 2.83
C VAL A 62 1.53 0.42 2.11
N SER A 63 1.51 -0.86 1.72
CA SER A 63 0.37 -1.47 1.03
C SER A 63 -0.76 -1.87 1.98
N GLY A 64 -0.59 -1.66 3.30
CA GLY A 64 -1.54 -2.03 4.35
C GLY A 64 -2.86 -1.24 4.32
N ARG A 65 -2.93 -0.14 3.56
CA ARG A 65 -4.20 0.51 3.21
C ARG A 65 -4.95 -0.33 2.17
N LYS A 66 -5.46 -1.48 2.60
CA LYS A 66 -6.62 -2.10 1.95
C LYS A 66 -7.74 -1.08 2.06
N THR A 67 -7.97 -0.35 0.98
CA THR A 67 -9.22 0.38 0.78
C THR A 67 -10.35 -0.57 1.18
N LYS A 68 -11.21 -0.10 2.08
CA LYS A 68 -12.39 -0.76 2.62
C LYS A 68 -13.48 -0.98 1.55
N HIS A 69 -13.08 -1.14 0.29
CA HIS A 69 -13.90 -1.38 -0.88
C HIS A 69 -13.49 -2.68 -1.58
N ALA A 70 -13.19 -3.72 -0.80
CA ALA A 70 -13.48 -5.07 -1.25
C ALA A 70 -15.01 -5.22 -1.22
N LYS A 71 -15.63 -4.92 -2.36
CA LYS A 71 -16.97 -5.33 -2.77
C LYS A 71 -17.50 -6.49 -1.92
N THR A 72 -18.56 -6.27 -1.15
CA THR A 72 -19.41 -7.34 -0.61
C THR A 72 -20.02 -8.09 -1.81
N SER A 73 -19.27 -9.05 -2.33
CA SER A 73 -19.76 -10.10 -3.21
C SER A 73 -20.27 -11.20 -2.29
N LYS A 74 -21.60 -11.27 -2.16
CA LYS A 74 -22.43 -12.35 -1.58
C LYS A 74 -21.68 -13.33 -0.65
N SER A 75 -21.42 -12.90 0.58
CA SER A 75 -21.28 -13.87 1.67
C SER A 75 -22.62 -14.61 1.78
N GLN A 76 -22.62 -15.89 1.42
CA GLN A 76 -23.64 -16.87 1.81
C GLN A 76 -23.69 -16.84 3.34
N ARG A 77 -24.61 -16.02 3.87
CA ARG A 77 -24.83 -15.83 5.29
C ARG A 77 -25.64 -17.04 5.77
N PHE A 78 -25.00 -17.90 6.54
CA PHE A 78 -25.55 -18.74 7.60
C PHE A 78 -26.97 -19.27 7.39
N ARG A 79 -27.09 -20.52 6.92
CA ARG A 79 -28.32 -21.30 7.14
C ARG A 79 -28.22 -21.97 8.51
N CYS A 80 -28.64 -21.27 9.57
CA CYS A 80 -29.14 -21.93 10.77
C CYS A 80 -30.67 -21.84 10.67
N GLY A 81 -31.31 -22.98 10.41
CA GLY A 81 -32.76 -23.11 10.31
C GLY A 81 -33.18 -24.34 11.08
N GLU A 82 -33.09 -24.26 12.40
CA GLU A 82 -33.86 -25.08 13.34
C GLU A 82 -35.35 -24.80 13.08
N GLN A 83 -35.99 -25.60 12.23
CA GLN A 83 -37.46 -25.70 12.16
C GLN A 83 -37.86 -27.12 11.76
N ASP A 84 -37.62 -28.06 12.66
CA ASP A 84 -38.41 -29.29 12.72
C ASP A 84 -39.83 -28.91 13.20
N LYS A 85 -40.77 -28.79 12.27
CA LYS A 85 -42.21 -28.83 12.56
C LYS A 85 -42.88 -29.72 11.53
N PHE A 86 -42.65 -31.03 11.67
CA PHE A 86 -43.57 -32.04 11.17
C PHE A 86 -44.92 -31.87 11.88
N LYS A 87 -45.83 -31.09 11.29
CA LYS A 87 -47.26 -31.20 11.58
C LYS A 87 -47.78 -32.40 10.81
N SER A 88 -47.84 -33.55 11.48
CA SER A 88 -48.77 -34.60 11.13
C SER A 88 -50.20 -34.07 11.33
N SER A 89 -51.00 -34.06 10.27
CA SER A 89 -52.44 -34.22 10.43
C SER A 89 -52.92 -35.17 9.34
N LEU A 90 -53.59 -36.21 9.81
CA LEU A 90 -54.66 -36.93 9.14
C LEU A 90 -55.60 -35.99 8.37
#